data_AF-X1TRJ7-F1
#
_entry.id   AF-X1TRJ7-F1
#
_cell.length_a   1.000
_cell.length_b   1.000
_cell.length_c   1.000
_cell.angle_alpha   90.00
_cell.angle_beta   90.00
_cell.angle_gamma   90.00
#
_symmetry.space_group_name_H-M   'P 1'
#
loop_
_entity.id
_entity.type
_entity.pdbx_description
1 polymer ?
#
loop_
_entity_poly.entity_id
_entity_poly.type
_entity_poly.pdbx_seq_one_letter_code
_entity_poly.pdbx_strand_id
1 'polypeptide(L)'
;SRDFRYLEALSKIEAIEEKIGELTREFYDKGIKYFNEEEYGKALVNFKKVSEIDPNYREVNTYIENTESEIEAKEERITDLFKKGIEHFEEGKYEEAVSVMEKFLTTNPEHSEAATYISKAKSFLGKRREKLAKDYYEKGVKYYREGKYVESLTMLEQALTIEPDYEEARKYLKEIRRKLDKSETSKKPESKTDSLRLEKAKKYYQMGLVYEGMGDIERAVKEWKKVLKIISDPRQDYYKKTKQKLRFYEK
;
A
#
# COMPACT_ATOMS: atom_id res chain seq x y z
N SER A 1 -39.76 -26.02 -63.10
CA SER A 1 -39.53 -24.90 -64.03
C SER A 1 -38.31 -24.11 -63.55
N ARG A 2 -37.82 -23.17 -64.37
CA ARG A 2 -36.75 -22.22 -63.99
C ARG A 2 -37.12 -21.41 -62.74
N ASP A 3 -38.42 -21.17 -62.51
CA ASP A 3 -38.98 -20.46 -61.36
C ASP A 3 -38.83 -21.22 -60.03
N PHE A 4 -38.91 -22.56 -60.04
CA PHE A 4 -38.75 -23.37 -58.83
C PHE A 4 -37.33 -23.27 -58.25
N ARG A 5 -36.30 -23.30 -59.11
CA ARG A 5 -34.89 -23.15 -58.70
C ARG A 5 -34.59 -21.74 -58.20
N TYR A 6 -35.28 -20.73 -58.72
CA TYR A 6 -35.16 -19.34 -58.28
C TYR A 6 -35.78 -19.13 -56.88
N LEU A 7 -36.95 -19.69 -56.62
CA LEU A 7 -37.60 -19.66 -55.30
C LEU A 7 -36.78 -20.40 -54.23
N GLU A 8 -36.19 -21.56 -54.57
CA GLU A 8 -35.30 -22.28 -53.66
C GLU A 8 -34.03 -21.49 -53.31
N ALA A 9 -33.48 -20.73 -54.27
CA ALA A 9 -32.32 -19.88 -54.05
C ALA A 9 -32.66 -18.67 -53.13
N LEU A 10 -33.81 -18.04 -53.34
CA LEU A 10 -34.28 -16.94 -52.49
C LEU A 10 -34.48 -17.39 -51.03
N SER A 11 -35.15 -18.52 -50.81
CA SER A 11 -35.35 -19.07 -49.47
C SER A 11 -34.03 -19.39 -48.75
N LYS A 12 -33.00 -19.84 -49.48
CA LYS A 12 -31.66 -20.07 -48.92
C LYS A 12 -30.96 -18.76 -48.56
N ILE A 13 -31.14 -17.70 -49.35
CA ILE A 13 -30.57 -16.37 -49.07
C ILE A 13 -31.23 -15.79 -47.81
N GLU A 14 -32.56 -15.82 -47.71
CA GLU A 14 -33.29 -15.36 -46.53
C GLU A 14 -32.85 -16.08 -45.26
N ALA A 15 -32.68 -17.41 -45.31
CA ALA A 15 -32.20 -18.19 -44.17
C ALA A 15 -30.74 -17.85 -43.77
N ILE A 16 -29.90 -17.48 -44.73
CA ILE A 16 -28.53 -17.02 -44.45
C ILE A 16 -28.56 -15.63 -43.82
N GLU A 17 -29.38 -14.71 -44.34
CA GLU A 17 -29.55 -13.36 -43.80
C GLU A 17 -30.09 -13.37 -42.36
N GLU A 18 -31.07 -14.23 -42.07
CA GLU A 18 -31.61 -14.40 -40.71
C GLU A 18 -30.51 -14.88 -39.75
N LYS A 19 -29.75 -15.89 -40.16
CA LYS A 19 -28.67 -16.45 -39.33
C LYS A 19 -27.53 -15.46 -39.11
N ILE A 20 -27.21 -14.64 -40.11
CA ILE A 20 -26.26 -13.52 -39.96
C ILE A 20 -26.83 -12.52 -38.94
N GLY A 21 -28.11 -12.15 -39.04
CA GLY A 21 -28.75 -11.22 -38.12
C GLY A 21 -28.86 -11.72 -36.67
N GLU A 22 -29.01 -13.03 -36.44
CA GLU A 22 -28.93 -13.65 -35.12
C GLU A 22 -27.51 -13.59 -34.56
N LEU A 23 -26.52 -13.93 -35.37
CA LEU A 23 -25.11 -13.92 -34.98
C LEU A 23 -24.63 -12.50 -34.62
N THR A 24 -25.03 -11.50 -35.42
CA THR A 24 -24.74 -10.09 -35.14
C THR A 24 -25.35 -9.64 -33.82
N ARG A 25 -26.61 -10.04 -33.52
CA ARG A 25 -27.26 -9.78 -32.22
C ARG A 25 -26.50 -10.42 -31.07
N GLU A 26 -26.10 -11.68 -31.22
CA GLU A 26 -25.38 -12.41 -30.18
C GLU A 26 -24.03 -11.74 -29.85
N PHE A 27 -23.25 -11.34 -30.86
CA PHE A 27 -22.01 -10.61 -30.63
C PHE A 27 -22.27 -9.25 -29.97
N TYR A 28 -23.31 -8.54 -30.38
CA TYR A 28 -23.66 -7.25 -29.77
C TYR A 28 -24.00 -7.39 -28.28
N ASP A 29 -24.87 -8.35 -27.93
CA ASP A 29 -25.28 -8.57 -26.55
C ASP A 29 -24.10 -9.02 -25.66
N LYS A 30 -23.18 -9.84 -26.20
CA LYS A 30 -21.91 -10.18 -25.52
C LYS A 30 -21.02 -8.96 -25.34
N GLY A 31 -20.91 -8.09 -26.36
CA GLY A 31 -20.15 -6.85 -26.27
C GLY A 31 -20.65 -5.96 -25.14
N ILE A 32 -21.96 -5.73 -25.07
CA ILE A 32 -22.60 -4.96 -23.99
C ILE A 32 -22.36 -5.61 -22.63
N LYS A 33 -22.51 -6.92 -22.53
CA LYS A 33 -22.24 -7.65 -21.28
C LYS A 33 -20.81 -7.42 -20.80
N TYR A 34 -19.82 -7.65 -21.66
CA TYR A 34 -18.40 -7.46 -21.29
C TYR A 34 -18.06 -6.01 -20.99
N PHE A 35 -18.70 -5.05 -21.68
CA PHE A 35 -18.53 -3.63 -21.39
C PHE A 35 -18.99 -3.29 -19.97
N ASN A 36 -20.16 -3.80 -19.56
CA ASN A 36 -20.69 -3.61 -18.21
C ASN A 36 -19.87 -4.35 -17.13
N GLU A 37 -19.16 -5.41 -17.50
CA GLU A 37 -18.22 -6.14 -16.64
C GLU A 37 -16.81 -5.51 -16.62
N GLU A 38 -16.62 -4.35 -17.28
CA GLU A 38 -15.32 -3.66 -17.47
C GLU A 38 -14.24 -4.52 -18.17
N GLU A 39 -14.66 -5.58 -18.85
CA GLU A 39 -13.83 -6.45 -19.66
C GLU A 39 -13.65 -5.85 -21.07
N TYR A 40 -13.16 -4.61 -21.14
CA TYR A 40 -13.15 -3.78 -22.35
C TYR A 40 -12.45 -4.45 -23.54
N GLY A 41 -11.38 -5.22 -23.32
CA GLY A 41 -10.73 -5.99 -24.39
C GLY A 41 -11.66 -7.02 -25.04
N LYS A 42 -12.45 -7.75 -24.23
CA LYS A 42 -13.45 -8.69 -24.76
C LYS A 42 -14.63 -7.96 -25.39
N ALA A 43 -15.07 -6.85 -24.79
CA ALA A 43 -16.14 -6.02 -25.34
C ALA A 43 -15.78 -5.52 -26.75
N LEU A 44 -14.57 -4.96 -26.90
CA LEU A 44 -14.08 -4.42 -28.18
C LEU A 44 -14.03 -5.49 -29.27
N VAL A 45 -13.55 -6.70 -28.95
CA VAL A 45 -13.54 -7.83 -29.90
C VAL A 45 -14.94 -8.18 -30.39
N ASN A 46 -15.94 -8.17 -29.51
CA ASN A 46 -17.31 -8.50 -29.88
C ASN A 46 -17.97 -7.37 -30.70
N PHE A 47 -17.76 -6.10 -30.32
CA PHE A 47 -18.28 -4.98 -31.11
C PHE A 47 -17.62 -4.86 -32.48
N LYS A 48 -16.31 -5.11 -32.60
CA LYS A 48 -15.62 -5.12 -33.90
C LYS A 48 -16.18 -6.19 -34.84
N LYS A 49 -16.49 -7.40 -34.33
CA LYS A 49 -17.18 -8.43 -35.13
C LYS A 49 -18.55 -7.99 -35.63
N VAL A 50 -19.31 -7.28 -34.80
CA VAL A 50 -20.60 -6.71 -35.22
C VAL A 50 -20.41 -5.71 -36.35
N SER A 51 -19.46 -4.77 -36.21
CA SER A 51 -19.15 -3.76 -37.23
C SER A 51 -18.59 -4.38 -38.53
N GLU A 52 -17.85 -5.49 -38.45
CA GLU A 52 -17.39 -6.26 -39.62
C GLU A 52 -18.54 -6.92 -40.39
N ILE A 53 -19.56 -7.42 -39.68
CA ILE A 53 -20.73 -8.09 -40.29
C ILE A 53 -21.73 -7.07 -40.82
N ASP A 54 -22.05 -6.06 -40.01
CA ASP A 54 -22.96 -4.96 -40.33
C ASP A 54 -22.42 -3.64 -39.76
N PRO A 55 -21.72 -2.84 -40.57
CA PRO A 55 -21.15 -1.56 -40.15
C PRO A 55 -22.16 -0.52 -39.66
N ASN A 56 -23.44 -0.68 -40.01
CA ASN A 56 -24.53 0.22 -39.64
C ASN A 56 -25.42 -0.36 -38.51
N TYR A 57 -24.96 -1.44 -37.87
CA TYR A 57 -25.72 -2.12 -36.83
C TYR A 57 -25.81 -1.29 -35.55
N ARG A 58 -26.94 -0.61 -35.36
CA ARG A 58 -27.23 0.19 -34.14
C ARG A 58 -26.04 1.10 -33.77
N GLU A 59 -25.93 1.45 -32.50
CA GLU A 59 -24.86 2.29 -31.95
C GLU A 59 -23.50 1.55 -31.83
N VAL A 60 -23.25 0.47 -32.60
CA VAL A 60 -22.04 -0.35 -32.44
C VAL A 60 -20.75 0.47 -32.55
N ASN A 61 -20.67 1.41 -33.48
CA ASN A 61 -19.47 2.22 -33.67
C ASN A 61 -19.26 3.18 -32.47
N THR A 62 -20.33 3.71 -31.88
CA THR A 62 -20.26 4.49 -30.63
C THR A 62 -19.78 3.61 -29.46
N TYR A 63 -20.23 2.36 -29.37
CA TYR A 63 -19.71 1.43 -28.38
C TYR A 63 -18.24 1.08 -28.60
N ILE A 64 -17.78 0.95 -29.85
CA ILE A 64 -16.36 0.76 -30.17
C ILE A 64 -15.55 1.96 -29.70
N GLU A 65 -15.93 3.18 -30.09
CA GLU A 65 -15.25 4.43 -29.71
C GLU A 65 -15.16 4.59 -28.19
N ASN A 66 -16.26 4.35 -27.47
CA ASN A 66 -16.29 4.41 -26.01
C ASN A 66 -15.40 3.34 -25.38
N THR A 67 -15.42 2.11 -25.91
CA THR A 67 -14.60 1.01 -25.39
C THR A 67 -13.11 1.26 -25.62
N GLU A 68 -12.72 1.77 -26.80
CA GLU A 68 -11.34 2.15 -27.10
C GLU A 68 -10.87 3.28 -26.17
N SER A 69 -11.72 4.29 -25.94
CA SER A 69 -11.43 5.39 -25.00
C SER A 69 -11.20 4.89 -23.57
N GLU A 70 -11.99 3.92 -23.09
CA GLU A 70 -11.82 3.32 -21.76
C GLU A 70 -10.53 2.49 -21.64
N ILE A 71 -10.14 1.79 -22.71
CA ILE A 71 -8.86 1.06 -22.77
C ILE A 71 -7.69 2.05 -22.69
N GLU A 72 -7.70 3.09 -23.52
CA GLU A 72 -6.67 4.12 -23.54
C GLU A 72 -6.54 4.82 -22.18
N ALA A 73 -7.65 5.23 -21.58
CA ALA A 73 -7.65 5.86 -20.26
C ALA A 73 -7.10 4.93 -19.16
N LYS A 74 -7.34 3.62 -19.26
CA LYS A 74 -6.78 2.63 -18.32
C LYS A 74 -5.27 2.45 -18.52
N GLU A 75 -4.81 2.40 -19.76
CA GLU A 75 -3.37 2.33 -20.10
C GLU A 75 -2.62 3.60 -19.67
N GLU A 76 -3.21 4.78 -19.85
CA GLU A 76 -2.66 6.05 -19.39
C GLU A 76 -2.53 6.07 -17.86
N ARG A 77 -3.59 5.67 -17.13
CA ARG A 77 -3.55 5.57 -15.66
C ARG A 77 -2.48 4.61 -15.17
N ILE A 78 -2.30 3.48 -15.86
CA ILE A 78 -1.25 2.51 -15.54
C ILE A 78 0.14 3.14 -15.75
N THR A 79 0.35 3.85 -16.86
CA THR A 79 1.61 4.53 -17.15
C THR A 79 1.91 5.65 -16.14
N ASP A 80 0.89 6.40 -15.74
CA ASP A 80 0.99 7.45 -14.71
C ASP A 80 1.40 6.87 -13.34
N LEU A 81 0.92 5.68 -12.97
CA LEU A 81 1.38 5.00 -11.75
C LEU A 81 2.88 4.70 -11.80
N PHE A 82 3.39 4.19 -12.92
CA PHE A 82 4.82 3.91 -13.06
C PHE A 82 5.66 5.18 -12.90
N LYS A 83 5.25 6.27 -13.58
CA LYS A 83 5.91 7.58 -13.48
C LYS A 83 5.90 8.11 -12.05
N LYS A 84 4.76 8.09 -11.36
CA LYS A 84 4.65 8.50 -9.95
C LYS A 84 5.53 7.67 -9.03
N GLY A 85 5.65 6.36 -9.30
CA GLY A 85 6.55 5.48 -8.57
C GLY A 85 8.01 5.91 -8.68
N ILE A 86 8.45 6.31 -9.89
CA ILE A 86 9.80 6.86 -10.13
C ILE A 86 9.96 8.21 -9.43
N GLU A 87 9.00 9.12 -9.56
CA GLU A 87 9.05 10.44 -8.90
C GLU A 87 9.21 10.30 -7.39
N HIS A 88 8.41 9.45 -6.74
CA HIS A 88 8.56 9.18 -5.31
C HIS A 88 9.91 8.56 -4.97
N PHE A 89 10.44 7.69 -5.82
CA PHE A 89 11.76 7.12 -5.63
C PHE A 89 12.86 8.19 -5.67
N GLU A 90 12.79 9.11 -6.63
CA GLU A 90 13.74 10.21 -6.79
C GLU A 90 13.64 11.24 -5.65
N GLU A 91 12.43 11.47 -5.13
CA GLU A 91 12.19 12.28 -3.92
C GLU A 91 12.67 11.59 -2.62
N GLY A 92 13.10 10.32 -2.69
CA GLY A 92 13.49 9.52 -1.53
C GLY A 92 12.31 9.04 -0.67
N LYS A 93 11.08 9.17 -1.18
CA LYS A 93 9.83 8.64 -0.61
C LYS A 93 9.69 7.15 -0.95
N TYR A 94 10.59 6.35 -0.41
CA TYR A 94 10.75 4.96 -0.82
C TYR A 94 9.55 4.08 -0.47
N GLU A 95 8.82 4.36 0.61
CA GLU A 95 7.57 3.65 0.94
C GLU A 95 6.47 3.91 -0.09
N GLU A 96 6.24 5.18 -0.42
CA GLU A 96 5.25 5.59 -1.42
C GLU A 96 5.63 5.05 -2.80
N ALA A 97 6.93 5.10 -3.16
CA ALA A 97 7.45 4.50 -4.38
C ALA A 97 7.13 3.00 -4.46
N VAL A 98 7.41 2.24 -3.39
CA VAL A 98 7.09 0.80 -3.35
C VAL A 98 5.59 0.56 -3.51
N SER A 99 4.75 1.30 -2.78
CA SER A 99 3.29 1.13 -2.81
C SER A 99 2.70 1.37 -4.19
N VAL A 100 3.06 2.50 -4.82
CA VAL A 100 2.57 2.85 -6.16
C VAL A 100 3.08 1.85 -7.22
N MET A 101 4.35 1.45 -7.11
CA MET A 101 4.97 0.52 -8.06
C MET A 101 4.41 -0.91 -7.92
N GLU A 102 4.08 -1.35 -6.70
CA GLU A 102 3.38 -2.62 -6.46
C GLU A 102 1.97 -2.58 -7.07
N LYS A 103 1.25 -1.46 -6.95
CA LYS A 103 -0.04 -1.26 -7.62
C LYS A 103 0.10 -1.36 -9.15
N PHE A 104 1.12 -0.73 -9.73
CA PHE A 104 1.40 -0.85 -11.16
C PHE A 104 1.65 -2.31 -11.59
N LEU A 105 2.47 -3.04 -10.84
CA LEU A 105 2.79 -4.44 -11.11
C LEU A 105 1.59 -5.39 -11.00
N THR A 106 0.50 -5.02 -10.32
CA THR A 106 -0.74 -5.84 -10.33
C THR A 106 -1.32 -6.01 -11.74
N THR A 107 -1.10 -5.03 -12.61
CA THR A 107 -1.54 -5.04 -14.01
C THR A 107 -0.43 -5.41 -14.99
N ASN A 108 0.84 -5.23 -14.60
CA ASN A 108 2.03 -5.49 -15.42
C ASN A 108 3.05 -6.36 -14.66
N PRO A 109 2.73 -7.62 -14.34
CA PRO A 109 3.55 -8.45 -13.45
C PRO A 109 4.97 -8.71 -13.98
N GLU A 110 5.15 -8.72 -15.30
CA GLU A 110 6.43 -8.98 -15.98
C GLU A 110 7.30 -7.72 -16.16
N HIS A 111 6.89 -6.56 -15.63
CA HIS A 111 7.61 -5.31 -15.84
C HIS A 111 8.88 -5.21 -14.96
N SER A 112 10.00 -5.64 -15.53
CA SER A 112 11.29 -5.78 -14.84
C SER A 112 11.84 -4.50 -14.20
N GLU A 113 11.63 -3.34 -14.83
CA GLU A 113 12.15 -2.06 -14.32
C GLU A 113 11.44 -1.62 -13.02
N ALA A 114 10.11 -1.69 -12.98
CA ALA A 114 9.30 -1.50 -11.78
C ALA A 114 9.74 -2.41 -10.62
N ALA A 115 9.98 -3.70 -10.89
CA ALA A 115 10.52 -4.62 -9.89
C ALA A 115 11.92 -4.22 -9.39
N THR A 116 12.75 -3.67 -10.29
CA THR A 116 14.09 -3.15 -9.96
C THR A 116 14.00 -1.93 -9.04
N TYR A 117 13.10 -0.97 -9.31
CA TYR A 117 12.88 0.19 -8.46
C TYR A 117 12.37 -0.21 -7.07
N ILE A 118 11.43 -1.16 -6.98
CA ILE A 118 10.97 -1.70 -5.69
C ILE A 118 12.13 -2.31 -4.90
N SER A 119 12.98 -3.10 -5.57
CA SER A 119 14.12 -3.73 -4.93
C SER A 119 15.13 -2.70 -4.40
N LYS A 120 15.43 -1.67 -5.20
CA LYS A 120 16.27 -0.54 -4.77
C LYS A 120 15.66 0.21 -3.59
N ALA A 121 14.37 0.53 -3.65
CA ALA A 121 13.65 1.25 -2.61
C ALA A 121 13.68 0.47 -1.28
N LYS A 122 13.35 -0.83 -1.34
CA LYS A 122 13.43 -1.73 -0.17
C LYS A 122 14.85 -1.84 0.39
N SER A 123 15.88 -1.81 -0.45
CA SER A 123 17.28 -1.76 0.00
C SER A 123 17.61 -0.46 0.76
N PHE A 124 17.17 0.69 0.25
CA PHE A 124 17.34 1.97 0.94
C PHE A 124 16.61 2.00 2.29
N LEU A 125 15.40 1.45 2.34
CA LEU A 125 14.63 1.31 3.59
C LEU A 125 15.33 0.38 4.59
N GLY A 126 15.90 -0.73 4.12
CA GLY A 126 16.71 -1.63 4.95
C GLY A 126 17.89 -0.90 5.58
N LYS A 127 18.68 -0.18 4.77
CA LYS A 127 19.82 0.62 5.26
C LYS A 127 19.39 1.71 6.24
N ARG A 128 18.26 2.37 6.00
CA ARG A 128 17.69 3.38 6.91
C ARG A 128 17.34 2.75 8.26
N ARG A 129 16.73 1.56 8.26
CA ARG A 129 16.38 0.82 9.47
C ARG A 129 17.63 0.38 10.25
N GLU A 130 18.61 -0.20 9.56
CA GLU A 130 19.89 -0.61 10.17
C GLU A 130 20.59 0.58 10.84
N LYS A 131 20.71 1.71 10.12
CA LYS A 131 21.29 2.93 10.68
C LYS A 131 20.51 3.43 11.89
N LEU A 132 19.18 3.40 11.84
CA LEU A 132 18.35 3.83 12.97
C LEU A 132 18.53 2.92 14.19
N ALA A 133 18.60 1.60 14.00
CA ALA A 133 18.86 0.65 15.08
C ALA A 133 20.21 0.94 15.74
N LYS A 134 21.25 1.16 14.93
CA LYS A 134 22.58 1.54 15.39
C LYS A 134 22.58 2.86 16.17
N ASP A 135 21.90 3.90 15.68
CA ASP A 135 21.80 5.20 16.37
C ASP A 135 21.15 5.05 17.77
N TYR A 136 20.10 4.24 17.87
CA TYR A 136 19.46 3.94 19.17
C TYR A 136 20.37 3.14 20.08
N TYR A 137 21.07 2.14 19.55
CA TYR A 137 22.05 1.36 20.29
C TYR A 137 23.15 2.27 20.87
N GLU A 138 23.76 3.14 20.05
CA GLU A 138 24.83 4.04 20.48
C GLU A 138 24.36 5.02 21.57
N LYS A 139 23.14 5.57 21.46
CA LYS A 139 22.53 6.38 22.51
C LYS A 139 22.31 5.58 23.80
N GLY A 140 21.85 4.34 23.69
CA GLY A 140 21.67 3.43 24.81
C GLY A 140 22.98 3.14 25.54
N VAL A 141 24.05 2.85 24.81
CA VAL A 141 25.40 2.65 25.36
C VAL A 141 25.93 3.91 26.02
N LYS A 142 25.69 5.10 25.44
CA LYS A 142 26.07 6.37 26.06
C LYS A 142 25.38 6.55 27.42
N TYR A 143 24.06 6.36 27.49
CA TYR A 143 23.34 6.46 28.77
C TYR A 143 23.80 5.41 29.80
N TYR A 144 24.14 4.20 29.35
CA TYR A 144 24.71 3.18 30.23
C TYR A 144 26.00 3.67 30.90
N ARG A 145 26.92 4.26 30.11
CA ARG A 145 28.20 4.80 30.61
C ARG A 145 27.98 5.98 31.58
N GLU A 146 26.91 6.74 31.40
CA GLU A 146 26.51 7.83 32.30
C GLU A 146 25.78 7.34 33.57
N GLY A 147 25.53 6.03 33.72
CA GLY A 147 24.78 5.46 34.84
C GLY A 147 23.26 5.67 34.77
N LYS A 148 22.76 6.22 33.66
CA LYS A 148 21.34 6.48 33.39
C LYS A 148 20.66 5.22 32.86
N TYR A 149 20.45 4.26 33.75
CA TYR A 149 20.03 2.91 33.39
C TYR A 149 18.62 2.84 32.78
N VAL A 150 17.67 3.65 33.24
CA VAL A 150 16.29 3.64 32.71
C VAL A 150 16.24 4.21 31.28
N GLU A 151 16.96 5.30 31.02
CA GLU A 151 17.10 5.89 29.69
C GLU A 151 17.85 4.95 28.74
N SER A 152 18.88 4.28 29.24
CA SER A 152 19.63 3.26 28.49
C SER A 152 18.73 2.09 28.06
N LEU A 153 17.93 1.53 28.98
CA LEU A 153 16.94 0.50 28.66
C LEU A 153 16.01 0.95 27.53
N THR A 154 15.49 2.17 27.64
CA THR A 154 14.54 2.72 26.65
C THR A 154 15.16 2.74 25.24
N MET A 155 16.38 3.26 25.09
CA MET A 155 17.03 3.36 23.78
C MET A 155 17.42 1.97 23.23
N LEU A 156 17.93 1.07 24.06
CA LEU A 156 18.30 -0.28 23.64
C LEU A 156 17.08 -1.13 23.25
N GLU A 157 15.94 -0.95 23.92
CA GLU A 157 14.67 -1.58 23.53
C GLU A 157 14.17 -1.03 22.19
N GLN A 158 14.40 0.24 21.88
CA GLN A 158 14.09 0.80 20.55
C GLN A 158 14.98 0.18 19.46
N ALA A 159 16.29 0.01 19.72
CA ALA A 159 17.18 -0.69 18.80
C ALA A 159 16.69 -2.12 18.51
N LEU A 160 16.30 -2.87 19.55
CA LEU A 160 15.74 -4.23 19.40
C LEU A 160 14.33 -4.28 18.81
N THR A 161 13.58 -3.18 18.88
CA THR A 161 12.29 -3.07 18.16
C THR A 161 12.53 -2.99 16.66
N ILE A 162 13.65 -2.39 16.23
CA ILE A 162 14.02 -2.26 14.82
C ILE A 162 14.71 -3.51 14.32
N GLU A 163 15.70 -3.98 15.08
CA GLU A 163 16.51 -5.15 14.77
C GLU A 163 16.49 -6.11 15.95
N PRO A 164 15.54 -7.07 15.96
CA PRO A 164 15.38 -8.00 17.07
C PRO A 164 16.65 -8.80 17.39
N ASP A 165 17.48 -9.06 16.38
CA ASP A 165 18.69 -9.89 16.46
C ASP A 165 19.95 -9.09 16.79
N TYR A 166 19.82 -7.83 17.23
CA TYR A 166 20.94 -6.99 17.65
C TYR A 166 21.53 -7.49 18.99
N GLU A 167 22.45 -8.46 18.89
CA GLU A 167 23.03 -9.17 20.03
C GLU A 167 23.73 -8.25 21.05
N GLU A 168 24.46 -7.23 20.58
CA GLU A 168 25.12 -6.27 21.47
C GLU A 168 24.09 -5.51 22.32
N ALA A 169 22.96 -5.09 21.74
CA ALA A 169 21.91 -4.41 22.48
C ALA A 169 21.30 -5.34 23.56
N ARG A 170 21.09 -6.62 23.24
CA ARG A 170 20.61 -7.63 24.20
C ARG A 170 21.58 -7.82 25.38
N LYS A 171 22.89 -7.83 25.13
CA LYS A 171 23.93 -7.92 26.17
C LYS A 171 23.84 -6.75 27.15
N TYR A 172 23.78 -5.51 26.66
CA TYR A 172 23.65 -4.34 27.54
C TYR A 172 22.34 -4.36 28.35
N LEU A 173 21.21 -4.74 27.76
CA LEU A 173 19.94 -4.88 28.52
C LEU A 173 20.08 -5.87 29.68
N LYS A 174 20.73 -7.02 29.47
CA LYS A 174 20.94 -8.02 30.52
C LYS A 174 21.82 -7.47 31.66
N GLU A 175 22.86 -6.71 31.34
CA GLU A 175 23.72 -6.06 32.33
C GLU A 175 22.97 -4.99 33.13
N ILE A 176 22.18 -4.16 32.44
CA ILE A 176 21.40 -3.10 33.08
C ILE A 176 20.37 -3.69 34.04
N ARG A 177 19.63 -4.72 33.61
CA ARG A 177 18.65 -5.41 34.46
C ARG A 177 19.30 -5.98 35.72
N ARG A 178 20.49 -6.59 35.61
CA ARG A 178 21.26 -7.07 36.78
C ARG A 178 21.69 -5.94 37.73
N LYS A 179 21.99 -4.74 37.21
CA LYS A 179 22.36 -3.58 38.03
C LYS A 179 21.16 -2.96 38.73
N LEU A 180 20.01 -2.90 38.05
CA LEU A 180 18.76 -2.38 38.60
C LEU A 180 18.16 -3.32 39.64
N ASP A 181 18.17 -4.62 39.42
CA ASP A 181 17.67 -5.63 40.38
C ASP A 181 18.44 -5.55 41.72
N LYS A 182 19.73 -5.24 41.67
CA LYS A 182 20.56 -4.96 42.85
C LYS A 182 20.27 -3.60 43.53
N SER A 183 19.59 -2.69 42.85
CA SER A 183 19.26 -1.33 43.32
C SER A 183 17.80 -1.19 43.77
N GLU A 184 16.90 -2.06 43.31
CA GLU A 184 15.46 -2.00 43.60
C GLU A 184 15.04 -2.61 44.94
N THR A 185 15.97 -3.14 45.74
CA THR A 185 15.72 -3.53 47.15
C THR A 185 15.30 -2.36 48.05
N SER A 186 15.08 -1.17 47.51
CA SER A 186 14.70 0.03 48.25
C SER A 186 13.90 0.99 47.38
N LYS A 187 12.57 0.80 47.25
CA LYS A 187 11.58 1.90 47.17
C LYS A 187 10.13 1.40 47.24
N LYS A 188 9.33 2.10 48.05
CA LYS A 188 7.91 1.86 48.35
C LYS A 188 6.99 2.31 47.20
N PRO A 189 5.74 1.81 47.15
CA PRO A 189 4.82 2.06 46.05
C PRO A 189 4.08 3.39 46.24
N GLU A 190 4.34 4.37 45.38
CA GLU A 190 3.48 5.55 45.22
C GLU A 190 2.60 5.42 43.99
N SER A 191 1.29 5.63 44.17
CA SER A 191 0.29 5.96 43.15
C SER A 191 0.42 5.22 41.80
N LYS A 192 0.28 3.89 41.83
CA LYS A 192 0.53 3.00 40.69
C LYS A 192 -0.33 3.28 39.44
N THR A 193 -1.56 3.78 39.59
CA THR A 193 -2.53 3.73 38.49
C THR A 193 -2.27 4.79 37.41
N ASP A 194 -2.04 6.05 37.79
CA ASP A 194 -1.79 7.13 36.83
C ASP A 194 -0.36 7.11 36.29
N SER A 195 0.59 6.66 37.11
CA SER A 195 1.96 6.39 36.68
C SER A 195 2.01 5.31 35.59
N LEU A 196 1.28 4.20 35.77
CA LEU A 196 1.23 3.11 34.80
C LEU A 196 0.55 3.52 33.49
N ARG A 197 -0.50 4.35 33.55
CA ARG A 197 -1.15 4.91 32.34
C ARG A 197 -0.16 5.79 31.57
N LEU A 198 0.55 6.68 32.26
CA LEU A 198 1.52 7.57 31.64
C LEU A 198 2.69 6.80 31.01
N GLU A 199 3.20 5.77 31.69
CA GLU A 199 4.27 4.92 31.18
C GLU A 199 3.84 4.16 29.92
N LYS A 200 2.63 3.59 29.93
CA LYS A 200 2.06 2.91 28.77
C LYS A 200 1.85 3.86 27.59
N ALA A 201 1.39 5.08 27.84
CA ALA A 201 1.24 6.12 26.83
C ALA A 201 2.61 6.56 26.25
N LYS A 202 3.62 6.76 27.11
CA LYS A 202 4.99 7.03 26.69
C LYS A 202 5.52 5.93 25.78
N LYS A 203 5.31 4.65 26.14
CA LYS A 203 5.73 3.51 25.33
C LYS A 203 5.12 3.54 23.93
N TYR A 204 3.81 3.72 23.81
CA TYR A 204 3.16 3.82 22.49
C TYR A 204 3.63 5.04 21.69
N TYR A 205 3.85 6.18 22.35
CA TYR A 205 4.39 7.35 21.67
C TYR A 205 5.79 7.09 21.09
N GLN A 206 6.66 6.45 21.89
CA GLN A 206 8.01 6.07 21.47
C GLN A 206 8.01 5.03 20.34
N MET A 207 7.11 4.04 20.38
CA MET A 207 6.94 3.09 19.27
C MET A 207 6.51 3.80 17.98
N GLY A 208 5.62 4.80 18.08
CA GLY A 208 5.23 5.60 16.92
C GLY A 208 6.40 6.37 16.31
N LEU A 209 7.27 6.95 17.15
CA LEU A 209 8.51 7.61 16.67
C LEU A 209 9.48 6.63 16.01
N VAL A 210 9.58 5.40 16.55
CA VAL A 210 10.42 4.35 15.95
C VAL A 210 9.88 3.97 14.57
N TYR A 211 8.59 3.72 14.43
CA TYR A 211 7.97 3.41 13.14
C TYR A 211 8.09 4.58 12.15
N GLU A 212 7.91 5.81 12.59
CA GLU A 212 8.17 7.01 11.78
C GLU A 212 9.63 7.06 11.30
N GLY A 213 10.58 6.75 12.19
CA GLY A 213 12.01 6.67 11.85
C GLY A 213 12.30 5.58 10.82
N MET A 214 11.61 4.44 10.89
CA MET A 214 11.65 3.37 9.89
C MET A 214 10.98 3.75 8.56
N GLY A 215 10.25 4.87 8.53
CA GLY A 215 9.38 5.31 7.44
C GLY A 215 8.04 4.58 7.34
N ASP A 216 7.73 3.71 8.31
CA ASP A 216 6.43 3.04 8.40
C ASP A 216 5.38 3.93 9.07
N ILE A 217 4.88 4.89 8.29
CA ILE A 217 3.96 5.92 8.78
C ILE A 217 2.62 5.31 9.24
N GLU A 218 2.13 4.26 8.57
CA GLU A 218 0.89 3.60 8.96
C GLU A 218 0.96 3.02 10.37
N ARG A 219 2.03 2.26 10.68
CA ARG A 219 2.23 1.75 12.04
C ARG A 219 2.51 2.88 13.03
N ALA A 220 3.22 3.94 12.62
CA ALA A 220 3.45 5.11 13.47
C ALA A 220 2.13 5.75 13.93
N VAL A 221 1.23 6.04 12.99
CA VAL A 221 -0.11 6.59 13.24
C VAL A 221 -0.93 5.66 14.13
N LYS A 222 -0.87 4.34 13.89
CA LYS A 222 -1.58 3.34 14.71
C LYS A 222 -1.12 3.36 16.16
N GLU A 223 0.19 3.45 16.42
CA GLU A 223 0.72 3.53 17.79
C GLU A 223 0.36 4.86 18.47
N TRP A 224 0.48 5.99 17.76
CA TRP A 224 0.05 7.30 18.27
C TRP A 224 -1.44 7.35 18.62
N LYS A 225 -2.31 6.73 17.82
CA LYS A 225 -3.74 6.60 18.15
C LYS A 225 -3.97 5.84 19.47
N LYS A 226 -3.10 4.91 19.86
CA LYS A 226 -3.19 4.25 21.18
C LYS A 226 -2.83 5.19 22.33
N VAL A 227 -1.96 6.18 22.12
CA VAL A 227 -1.65 7.21 23.13
C VAL A 227 -2.91 8.00 23.49
N LEU A 228 -3.67 8.45 22.48
CA LEU A 228 -4.92 9.21 22.68
C LEU A 228 -6.04 8.39 23.33
N LYS A 229 -5.99 7.05 23.24
CA LYS A 229 -6.91 6.15 23.96
C LYS A 229 -6.61 6.05 25.45
N ILE A 230 -5.36 6.31 25.85
CA ILE A 230 -4.92 6.25 27.26
C ILE A 230 -4.98 7.62 27.90
N ILE A 231 -4.47 8.64 27.19
CA ILE A 231 -4.45 10.02 27.64
C ILE A 231 -5.50 10.78 26.84
N SER A 232 -6.60 11.12 27.50
CA SER A 232 -7.70 11.90 26.92
C SER A 232 -7.64 13.38 27.29
N ASP A 233 -6.88 13.76 28.33
CA ASP A 233 -6.75 15.15 28.77
C ASP A 233 -5.90 15.98 27.76
N PRO A 234 -6.49 17.00 27.12
CA PRO A 234 -5.78 17.85 26.15
C PRO A 234 -4.64 18.68 26.74
N ARG A 235 -4.60 18.86 28.06
CA ARG A 235 -3.55 19.63 28.74
C ARG A 235 -2.25 18.83 28.86
N GLN A 236 -2.33 17.50 28.86
CA GLN A 236 -1.20 16.60 28.97
C GLN A 236 -0.24 16.69 27.78
N ASP A 237 1.06 16.62 28.07
CA ASP A 237 2.13 16.80 27.09
C ASP A 237 2.08 15.74 25.96
N TYR A 238 1.92 14.45 26.32
CA TYR A 238 1.81 13.38 25.33
C TYR A 238 0.57 13.50 24.45
N TYR A 239 -0.55 14.04 24.96
CA TYR A 239 -1.72 14.30 24.11
C TYR A 239 -1.39 15.33 23.03
N LYS A 240 -0.78 16.46 23.42
CA LYS A 240 -0.40 17.55 22.50
C LYS A 240 0.59 17.07 21.45
N LYS A 241 1.67 16.40 21.87
CA LYS A 241 2.69 15.82 20.99
C LYS A 241 2.08 14.84 19.99
N THR A 242 1.21 13.95 20.46
CA THR A 242 0.56 12.95 19.60
C THR A 242 -0.40 13.60 18.60
N LYS A 243 -1.20 14.58 19.01
CA LYS A 243 -2.08 15.32 18.09
C LYS A 243 -1.31 16.09 17.04
N GLN A 244 -0.16 16.67 17.39
CA GLN A 244 0.70 17.35 16.42
C GLN A 244 1.21 16.36 15.34
N LYS A 245 1.68 15.18 15.76
CA LYS A 245 2.11 14.12 14.83
C LYS A 245 0.98 13.67 13.92
N LEU A 246 -0.19 13.34 14.47
CA LEU A 246 -1.34 12.90 13.66
C LEU A 246 -1.80 13.98 12.66
N ARG A 247 -1.82 15.26 13.05
CA ARG A 247 -2.17 16.36 12.13
C ARG A 247 -1.22 16.50 10.94
N PHE A 248 0.02 16.04 11.06
CA PHE A 248 0.97 16.07 9.97
C PHE A 248 0.70 14.97 8.94
N TYR A 249 0.24 13.80 9.39
CA TYR A 249 0.06 12.61 8.55
C TYR A 249 -1.40 12.29 8.17
N GLU A 250 -2.39 12.97 8.76
CA GLU A 250 -3.82 12.83 8.43
C GLU A 250 -4.32 13.95 7.48
N LYS A 251 -3.41 14.67 6.80
CA LYS A 251 -3.74 15.65 5.76
C LYS A 251 -3.59 15.03 4.37
#